data_AF-A0A924MM16-F1
#
_entry.id   AF-A0A924MM16-F1
#
_cell.length_a   1.000
_cell.length_b   1.000
_cell.length_c   1.000
_cell.angle_alpha   90.00
_cell.angle_beta   90.00
_cell.angle_gamma   90.00
#
_symmetry.space_group_name_H-M   'P 1'
#
loop_
_entity.id
_entity.type
_entity.pdbx_description
1 polymer ?
#
loop_
_entity_poly.entity_id
_entity_poly.type
_entity_poly.pdbx_seq_one_letter_code
_entity_poly.pdbx_strand_id
1 'polypeptide(L)'
;MKELVDLFRDRRTMMVSLLMGPLLTPLLILGIGKLASDRVSTALEKPLEVPVVGASNAPNLVAWLQGQNIVVKPAPSDPDDAIRTQSEDLVLRIGDKFGEQWRGSMPATVEILHDSSREDAQIPVERLRNLLNNYATSVGAFRLVARGISPTTSQPLRISDPDLATPEARRGQALAFLRYLLLIT
;
A
#
# COMPACT_ATOMS: atom_id res chain seq x y z
N MET A 1 -12.46 49.19 39.09
CA MET A 1 -12.73 49.02 37.64
C MET A 1 -11.60 48.27 36.92
N LYS A 2 -10.31 48.52 37.21
CA LYS A 2 -9.18 47.83 36.56
C LYS A 2 -9.05 46.34 36.95
N GLU A 3 -9.39 45.99 38.19
CA GLU A 3 -9.26 44.61 38.70
C GLU A 3 -10.29 43.60 38.14
N LEU A 4 -11.48 44.05 37.76
CA LEU A 4 -12.48 43.18 37.12
C LEU A 4 -12.12 42.84 35.66
N VAL A 5 -11.37 43.73 35.00
CA VAL A 5 -10.89 43.52 33.62
C VAL A 5 -9.73 42.53 33.62
N ASP A 6 -8.79 42.65 34.57
CA ASP A 6 -7.70 41.69 34.71
C ASP A 6 -8.22 40.29 35.07
N LEU A 7 -9.24 40.17 35.93
CA LEU A 7 -9.89 38.88 36.24
C LEU A 7 -10.56 38.23 35.00
N PHE A 8 -11.11 39.04 34.09
CA PHE A 8 -11.70 38.55 32.84
C PHE A 8 -10.64 38.12 31.81
N ARG A 9 -9.51 38.83 31.79
CA ARG A 9 -8.37 38.54 30.91
C ARG A 9 -7.63 37.27 31.35
N ASP A 10 -7.54 37.06 32.66
CA ASP A 10 -6.96 35.87 33.27
C ASP A 10 -7.84 34.64 33.01
N ARG A 11 -9.16 34.78 33.12
CA ARG A 11 -10.12 33.73 32.70
C ARG A 11 -10.02 33.37 31.24
N ARG A 12 -9.90 34.36 30.34
CA ARG A 12 -9.72 34.09 28.90
C ARG A 12 -8.41 33.33 28.65
N THR A 13 -7.32 33.73 29.29
CA THR A 13 -6.01 33.09 29.12
C THR A 13 -5.99 31.68 29.71
N MET A 14 -6.58 31.48 30.90
CA MET A 14 -6.77 30.16 31.49
C MET A 14 -7.65 29.27 30.63
N MET A 15 -8.79 29.77 30.13
CA MET A 15 -9.70 29.01 29.29
C MET A 15 -9.07 28.64 27.95
N VAL A 16 -8.28 29.54 27.36
CA VAL A 16 -7.48 29.25 26.16
C VAL A 16 -6.40 28.21 26.46
N SER A 17 -5.69 28.28 27.57
CA SER A 17 -4.66 27.28 27.93
C SER A 17 -5.25 25.90 28.25
N LEU A 18 -6.38 25.86 28.96
CA LEU A 18 -7.09 24.65 29.37
C LEU A 18 -7.79 23.95 28.20
N LEU A 19 -8.26 24.72 27.20
CA LEU A 19 -8.86 24.15 25.99
C LEU A 19 -7.81 23.86 24.92
N MET A 20 -6.81 24.72 24.72
CA MET A 20 -5.81 24.49 23.66
C MET A 20 -4.88 23.34 23.99
N GLY A 21 -4.39 23.18 25.22
CA GLY A 21 -3.44 22.10 25.55
C GLY A 21 -3.97 20.70 25.18
N PRO A 22 -5.13 20.28 25.70
CA PRO A 22 -5.71 18.96 25.43
C PRO A 22 -6.30 18.81 24.02
N LEU A 23 -6.70 19.90 23.34
CA LEU A 23 -7.26 19.83 21.98
C LEU A 23 -6.20 19.92 20.87
N LEU A 24 -5.02 20.47 21.14
CA LEU A 24 -3.95 20.57 20.14
C LEU A 24 -3.45 19.18 19.72
N THR A 25 -3.16 18.31 20.69
CA THR A 25 -2.65 16.94 20.46
C THR A 25 -3.58 16.06 19.62
N PRO A 26 -4.90 15.92 19.91
CA PRO A 26 -5.80 15.15 19.07
C PRO A 26 -5.98 15.77 17.69
N LEU A 27 -5.97 17.11 17.59
CA LEU A 27 -6.06 17.80 16.31
C LEU A 27 -4.82 17.50 15.44
N LEU A 28 -3.64 17.47 16.03
CA LEU A 28 -2.40 17.08 15.37
C LEU A 28 -2.43 15.61 14.92
N ILE A 29 -2.88 14.69 15.77
CA ILE A 29 -3.01 13.26 15.42
C ILE A 29 -4.00 13.07 14.26
N LEU A 30 -5.16 13.73 14.31
CA LEU A 30 -6.13 13.69 13.21
C LEU A 30 -5.54 14.30 11.92
N GLY A 31 -4.80 15.40 12.04
CA GLY A 31 -4.11 16.04 10.91
C GLY A 31 -3.06 15.13 10.26
N ILE A 32 -2.20 14.50 11.07
CA ILE A 32 -1.19 13.55 10.60
C ILE A 32 -1.84 12.32 9.98
N GLY A 33 -2.87 11.76 10.62
CA GLY A 33 -3.62 10.61 10.10
C GLY A 33 -4.28 10.89 8.76
N LYS A 34 -4.87 12.08 8.59
CA LYS A 34 -5.43 12.51 7.31
C LYS A 34 -4.36 12.61 6.22
N LEU A 35 -3.23 13.26 6.51
CA LEU A 35 -2.12 13.38 5.56
C LEU A 35 -1.55 12.01 5.18
N ALA A 36 -1.43 11.08 6.12
CA ALA A 36 -1.00 9.72 5.87
C ALA A 36 -2.01 8.97 4.98
N SER A 37 -3.30 9.06 5.28
CA SER A 37 -4.38 8.46 4.47
C SER A 37 -4.41 9.03 3.05
N ASP A 38 -4.31 10.35 2.91
CA ASP A 38 -4.32 11.03 1.61
C ASP A 38 -3.10 10.59 0.77
N ARG A 39 -1.93 10.42 1.40
CA ARG A 39 -0.75 9.86 0.74
C ARG A 39 -0.97 8.43 0.26
N VAL A 40 -1.56 7.56 1.09
CA VAL A 40 -1.86 6.18 0.71
C VAL A 40 -2.86 6.13 -0.44
N SER A 41 -3.96 6.90 -0.38
CA SER A 41 -4.94 6.97 -1.48
C SER A 41 -4.28 7.45 -2.76
N THR A 42 -3.49 8.51 -2.68
CA THR A 42 -2.77 9.07 -3.84
C THR A 42 -1.79 8.06 -4.45
N ALA A 43 -1.08 7.29 -3.63
CA ALA A 43 -0.15 6.25 -4.09
C ALA A 43 -0.85 5.06 -4.74
N LEU A 44 -2.08 4.74 -4.32
CA LEU A 44 -2.91 3.69 -4.92
C LEU A 44 -3.58 4.15 -6.22
N GLU A 45 -4.00 5.41 -6.29
CA GLU A 45 -4.68 5.99 -7.45
C GLU A 45 -3.72 6.29 -8.60
N LYS A 46 -2.48 6.70 -8.30
CA LYS A 46 -1.49 6.98 -9.34
C LYS A 46 -1.06 5.71 -10.07
N PRO A 47 -0.83 5.78 -11.39
CA PRO A 47 -0.20 4.68 -12.13
C PRO A 47 1.16 4.38 -11.50
N LEU A 48 1.42 3.10 -11.22
CA LEU A 48 2.71 2.68 -10.68
C LEU A 48 3.68 2.50 -11.85
N GLU A 49 4.74 3.29 -11.85
CA GLU A 49 5.80 3.20 -12.85
C GLU A 49 6.78 2.10 -12.43
N VAL A 50 7.09 1.18 -13.35
CA VAL A 50 7.93 0.02 -13.07
C VAL A 50 8.96 -0.12 -14.19
N PRO A 51 10.25 0.12 -13.92
CA PRO A 51 11.32 -0.27 -14.83
C PRO A 51 11.35 -1.80 -14.96
N VAL A 52 11.40 -2.31 -16.19
CA VAL A 52 11.38 -3.76 -16.45
C VAL A 52 12.60 -4.20 -17.25
N VAL A 53 13.42 -5.06 -16.63
CA VAL A 53 14.53 -5.76 -17.30
C VAL A 53 13.97 -7.00 -17.98
N GLY A 54 14.30 -7.21 -19.25
CA GLY A 54 13.86 -8.39 -19.99
C GLY A 54 12.38 -8.36 -20.39
N ALA A 55 11.79 -7.18 -20.59
CA ALA A 55 10.38 -7.03 -20.98
C ALA A 55 9.99 -7.85 -22.23
N SER A 56 10.92 -8.01 -23.18
CA SER A 56 10.77 -8.85 -24.38
C SER A 56 10.60 -10.34 -24.08
N ASN A 57 11.07 -10.82 -22.94
CA ASN A 57 11.02 -12.23 -22.56
C ASN A 57 9.61 -12.67 -22.15
N ALA A 58 8.74 -11.71 -21.76
CA ALA A 58 7.40 -11.96 -21.26
C ALA A 58 6.37 -10.92 -21.75
N PRO A 59 6.13 -10.81 -23.07
CA PRO A 59 5.25 -9.78 -23.63
C PRO A 59 3.82 -9.85 -23.09
N ASN A 60 3.30 -11.05 -22.85
CA ASN A 60 1.95 -11.25 -22.29
C ASN A 60 1.84 -10.78 -20.83
N LEU A 61 2.89 -10.99 -20.02
CA LEU A 61 2.92 -10.50 -18.64
C LEU A 61 2.98 -8.98 -18.62
N VAL A 62 3.83 -8.40 -19.46
CA VAL A 62 3.97 -6.93 -19.60
C VAL A 62 2.65 -6.30 -20.02
N ALA A 63 1.98 -6.84 -21.05
CA ALA A 63 0.68 -6.34 -21.49
C ALA A 63 -0.40 -6.46 -20.40
N TRP A 64 -0.39 -7.57 -19.65
CA TRP A 64 -1.33 -7.75 -18.53
C TRP A 64 -1.08 -6.72 -17.41
N LEU A 65 0.18 -6.49 -17.03
CA LEU A 65 0.56 -5.49 -16.03
C LEU A 65 0.11 -4.09 -16.46
N GLN A 66 0.30 -3.73 -17.73
CA GLN A 66 -0.19 -2.45 -18.27
C GLN A 66 -1.70 -2.28 -18.12
N GLY A 67 -2.47 -3.34 -18.32
CA GLY A 67 -3.91 -3.36 -18.05
C GLY A 67 -4.30 -3.18 -16.57
N GLN A 68 -3.35 -3.36 -15.63
CA GLN A 68 -3.54 -3.17 -14.19
C GLN A 68 -3.04 -1.80 -13.70
N ASN A 69 -3.02 -0.79 -14.59
CA ASN A 69 -2.55 0.57 -14.29
C ASN A 69 -1.05 0.62 -13.89
N ILE A 70 -0.24 -0.26 -14.48
CA ILE A 70 1.22 -0.24 -14.38
C ILE A 70 1.81 0.41 -15.62
N VAL A 71 2.67 1.41 -15.45
CA VAL A 71 3.40 2.03 -16.55
C VAL A 71 4.77 1.37 -16.63
N VAL A 72 4.96 0.52 -17.64
CA VAL A 72 6.24 -0.15 -17.87
C VAL A 72 7.24 0.81 -18.50
N LYS A 73 8.38 0.98 -17.85
CA LYS A 73 9.50 1.82 -18.30
C LYS A 73 10.69 0.96 -18.75
N PRO A 74 11.54 1.49 -19.65
CA PRO A 74 12.84 0.89 -19.92
C PRO A 74 13.63 0.72 -18.63
N ALA A 75 14.30 -0.43 -18.49
CA ALA A 75 15.19 -0.65 -17.36
C ALA A 75 16.40 0.30 -17.40
N PRO A 76 16.90 0.74 -16.23
CA PRO A 76 18.20 1.40 -16.14
C PRO A 76 19.32 0.47 -16.60
N SER A 77 20.46 1.06 -16.97
CA SER A 77 21.66 0.32 -17.41
C SER A 77 22.17 -0.65 -16.35
N ASP A 78 22.12 -0.22 -15.09
CA ASP A 78 22.42 -1.03 -13.91
C ASP A 78 21.25 -0.92 -12.91
N PRO A 79 20.37 -1.94 -12.87
CA PRO A 79 19.25 -2.00 -11.92
C PRO A 79 19.67 -2.00 -10.46
N ASP A 80 20.79 -2.64 -10.13
CA ASP A 80 21.22 -2.81 -8.75
C ASP A 80 21.80 -1.49 -8.23
N ASP A 81 22.54 -0.77 -9.08
CA ASP A 81 22.97 0.60 -8.80
C ASP A 81 21.78 1.56 -8.64
N ALA A 82 20.81 1.52 -9.54
CA ALA A 82 19.64 2.39 -9.52
C ALA A 82 18.82 2.30 -8.22
N ILE A 83 18.66 1.08 -7.68
CA ILE A 83 18.01 0.87 -6.38
C ILE A 83 18.88 1.45 -5.25
N ARG A 84 20.20 1.18 -5.30
CA ARG A 84 21.16 1.61 -4.28
C ARG A 84 21.32 3.13 -4.22
N THR A 85 21.28 3.82 -5.36
CA THR A 85 21.31 5.28 -5.46
C THR A 85 19.93 5.91 -5.27
N GLN A 86 18.89 5.11 -5.00
CA GLN A 86 17.51 5.55 -4.80
C GLN A 86 16.94 6.33 -6.00
N SER A 87 17.44 6.05 -7.22
CA SER A 87 16.84 6.64 -8.43
C SER A 87 15.55 5.93 -8.82
N GLU A 88 15.40 4.67 -8.42
CA GLU A 88 14.20 3.87 -8.60
C GLU A 88 13.83 3.19 -7.27
N ASP A 89 12.53 3.09 -6.98
CA ASP A 89 12.06 2.45 -5.74
C ASP A 89 12.02 0.93 -5.86
N LEU A 90 11.79 0.43 -7.08
CA LEU A 90 11.81 -0.99 -7.40
C LEU A 90 12.15 -1.20 -8.88
N VAL A 91 12.62 -2.40 -9.22
CA VAL A 91 12.80 -2.85 -10.60
C VAL A 91 12.27 -4.28 -10.73
N LEU A 92 11.49 -4.54 -11.78
CA LEU A 92 11.07 -5.90 -12.13
C LEU A 92 12.10 -6.53 -13.07
N ARG A 93 12.71 -7.64 -12.67
CA ARG A 93 13.63 -8.41 -13.51
C ARG A 93 12.96 -9.69 -13.98
N ILE A 94 12.88 -9.86 -15.30
CA ILE A 94 12.31 -11.04 -15.95
C ILE A 94 13.47 -11.88 -16.49
N GLY A 95 13.60 -13.11 -15.99
CA GLY A 95 14.72 -13.98 -16.36
C GLY A 95 14.76 -14.31 -17.86
N ASP A 96 15.95 -14.48 -18.41
CA ASP A 96 16.14 -14.77 -19.84
C ASP A 96 15.45 -16.04 -20.31
N LYS A 97 15.36 -17.03 -19.41
CA LYS A 97 14.69 -18.32 -19.66
C LYS A 97 13.18 -18.27 -19.46
N PHE A 98 12.58 -17.11 -19.16
CA PHE A 98 11.16 -16.99 -18.86
C PHE A 98 10.30 -17.59 -19.99
N GLY A 99 10.57 -17.24 -21.24
CA GLY A 99 9.78 -17.72 -22.38
C GLY A 99 9.88 -19.23 -22.62
N GLU A 100 11.01 -19.85 -22.30
CA GLU A 100 11.21 -21.31 -22.38
C GLU A 100 10.47 -22.02 -21.24
N GLN A 101 10.70 -21.57 -20.00
CA GLN A 101 10.04 -22.09 -18.80
C GLN A 101 8.52 -21.97 -18.92
N TRP A 102 8.04 -20.82 -19.39
CA TRP A 102 6.62 -20.52 -19.52
C TRP A 102 5.91 -21.46 -20.49
N ARG A 103 6.49 -21.66 -21.68
CA ARG A 103 5.96 -22.59 -22.70
C ARG A 103 6.07 -24.05 -22.26
N GLY A 104 7.15 -24.40 -21.55
CA GLY A 104 7.35 -25.72 -20.94
C GLY A 104 6.43 -26.03 -19.77
N SER A 105 5.50 -25.13 -19.40
CA SER A 105 4.68 -25.25 -18.19
C SER A 105 5.49 -25.37 -16.89
N MET A 106 6.71 -24.84 -16.87
CA MET A 106 7.55 -24.74 -15.70
C MET A 106 7.30 -23.39 -15.00
N PRO A 107 7.62 -23.27 -13.70
CA PRO A 107 7.68 -21.97 -13.04
C PRO A 107 8.68 -21.07 -13.75
N ALA A 108 8.22 -19.91 -14.20
CA ALA A 108 9.06 -18.91 -14.86
C ALA A 108 9.50 -17.86 -13.84
N THR A 109 10.79 -17.56 -13.77
CA THR A 109 11.35 -16.69 -12.72
C THR A 109 11.14 -15.22 -13.05
N VAL A 110 10.61 -14.48 -12.06
CA VAL A 110 10.55 -13.02 -12.02
C VAL A 110 11.03 -12.54 -10.64
N GLU A 111 11.74 -11.43 -10.59
CA GLU A 111 12.33 -10.89 -9.37
C GLU A 111 11.93 -9.43 -9.18
N ILE A 112 11.59 -9.04 -7.96
CA ILE A 112 11.34 -7.64 -7.58
C ILE A 112 12.58 -7.15 -6.82
N LEU A 113 13.42 -6.38 -7.49
CA LEU A 113 14.57 -5.74 -6.88
C LEU A 113 14.08 -4.50 -6.13
N HIS A 114 14.45 -4.39 -4.87
CA HIS A 114 14.11 -3.26 -4.00
C HIS A 114 15.03 -3.27 -2.77
N ASP A 115 15.12 -2.12 -2.10
CA ASP A 115 15.77 -2.01 -0.79
C ASP A 115 14.71 -2.17 0.31
N SER A 116 14.77 -3.27 1.07
CA SER A 116 13.80 -3.55 2.13
C SER A 116 13.90 -2.61 3.34
N SER A 117 15.01 -1.87 3.49
CA SER A 117 15.18 -0.91 4.58
C SER A 117 14.39 0.39 4.36
N ARG A 118 13.82 0.57 3.16
CA ARG A 118 13.10 1.76 2.74
C ARG A 118 11.59 1.58 2.88
N GLU A 119 10.96 2.37 3.75
CA GLU A 119 9.50 2.33 3.96
C GLU A 119 8.71 2.81 2.74
N ASP A 120 9.23 3.80 2.00
CA ASP A 120 8.58 4.35 0.81
C ASP A 120 8.51 3.35 -0.36
N ALA A 121 9.48 2.44 -0.47
CA ALA A 121 9.48 1.36 -1.46
C ALA A 121 8.52 0.20 -1.11
N GLN A 122 8.05 0.08 0.15
CA GLN A 122 7.22 -1.07 0.56
C GLN A 122 5.86 -1.10 -0.14
N ILE A 123 5.16 0.03 -0.20
CA ILE A 123 3.84 0.13 -0.84
C ILE A 123 3.89 -0.28 -2.32
N PRO A 124 4.78 0.29 -3.16
CA PRO A 124 4.84 -0.10 -4.59
C PRO A 124 5.30 -1.54 -4.79
N VAL A 125 6.22 -2.05 -3.95
CA VAL A 125 6.67 -3.45 -3.99
C VAL A 125 5.52 -4.41 -3.70
N GLU A 126 4.75 -4.17 -2.64
CA GLU A 126 3.61 -5.02 -2.29
C GLU A 126 2.50 -4.95 -3.34
N ARG A 127 2.25 -3.75 -3.91
CA ARG A 127 1.32 -3.61 -5.04
C ARG A 127 1.75 -4.47 -6.22
N LEU A 128 3.01 -4.41 -6.64
CA LEU A 128 3.53 -5.23 -7.75
C LEU A 128 3.50 -6.72 -7.42
N ARG A 129 3.92 -7.11 -6.21
CA ARG A 129 3.89 -8.50 -5.72
C ARG A 129 2.49 -9.09 -5.78
N ASN A 130 1.49 -8.34 -5.32
CA ASN A 130 0.09 -8.77 -5.36
C ASN A 130 -0.41 -8.97 -6.80
N LEU A 131 -0.06 -8.07 -7.72
CA LEU A 131 -0.37 -8.23 -9.14
C LEU A 131 0.27 -9.48 -9.74
N LEU A 132 1.56 -9.71 -9.48
CA LEU A 132 2.25 -10.92 -9.97
C LEU A 132 1.64 -12.21 -9.39
N ASN A 133 1.28 -12.22 -8.11
CA ASN A 133 0.60 -13.36 -7.47
C ASN A 133 -0.78 -13.62 -8.09
N ASN A 134 -1.55 -12.56 -8.38
CA ASN A 134 -2.84 -12.69 -9.05
C ASN A 134 -2.68 -13.29 -10.44
N TYR A 135 -1.72 -12.78 -11.23
CA TYR A 135 -1.40 -13.33 -12.55
C TYR A 135 -1.01 -14.81 -12.48
N ALA A 136 -0.10 -15.16 -11.55
CA ALA A 136 0.35 -16.54 -11.35
C ALA A 136 -0.84 -17.47 -10.98
N THR A 137 -1.75 -17.00 -10.13
CA THR A 137 -2.94 -17.74 -9.72
C THR A 137 -3.90 -17.96 -10.89
N SER A 138 -4.20 -16.92 -11.68
CA SER A 138 -5.07 -17.03 -12.85
C SER A 138 -4.50 -17.98 -13.90
N VAL A 139 -3.20 -17.86 -14.22
CA VAL A 139 -2.56 -18.76 -15.19
C VAL A 139 -2.47 -20.19 -14.65
N GLY A 140 -2.18 -20.35 -13.36
CA GLY A 140 -2.19 -21.66 -12.69
C GLY A 140 -3.55 -22.35 -12.84
N ALA A 141 -4.65 -21.64 -12.61
CA ALA A 141 -5.99 -22.17 -12.80
C ALA A 141 -6.25 -22.61 -14.25
N PHE A 142 -5.86 -21.81 -15.25
CA PHE A 142 -5.99 -22.21 -16.66
C PHE A 142 -5.16 -23.46 -17.00
N ARG A 143 -3.95 -23.58 -16.46
CA ARG A 143 -3.09 -24.76 -16.64
C ARG A 143 -3.69 -26.02 -16.01
N LEU A 144 -4.38 -25.90 -14.86
CA LEU A 144 -5.09 -27.01 -14.23
C LEU A 144 -6.28 -27.46 -15.09
N VAL A 145 -7.12 -26.52 -15.56
CA VAL A 145 -8.27 -26.82 -16.43
C VAL A 145 -7.83 -27.50 -17.72
N ALA A 146 -6.76 -27.01 -18.36
CA ALA A 146 -6.19 -27.61 -19.57
C ALA A 146 -5.70 -29.05 -19.38
N ARG A 147 -5.47 -29.48 -18.13
CA ARG A 147 -5.09 -30.84 -17.75
C ARG A 147 -6.25 -31.65 -17.14
N GLY A 148 -7.49 -31.14 -17.20
CA GLY A 148 -8.66 -31.79 -16.63
C GLY A 148 -8.72 -31.78 -15.10
N ILE A 149 -7.89 -30.98 -14.44
CA ILE A 149 -7.86 -30.85 -12.98
C ILE A 149 -8.71 -29.65 -12.59
N SER A 150 -9.60 -29.83 -11.62
CA SER A 150 -10.40 -28.72 -11.10
C SER A 150 -9.50 -27.70 -10.38
N PRO A 151 -9.58 -26.40 -10.71
CA PRO A 151 -8.85 -25.36 -9.99
C PRO A 151 -9.19 -25.31 -8.49
N THR A 152 -10.41 -25.72 -8.11
CA THR A 152 -10.86 -25.72 -6.72
C THR A 152 -10.06 -26.67 -5.83
N THR A 153 -9.39 -27.68 -6.40
CA THR A 153 -8.50 -28.57 -5.66
C THR A 153 -7.28 -27.82 -5.09
N SER A 154 -6.86 -26.73 -5.74
CA SER A 154 -5.76 -25.87 -5.27
C SER A 154 -6.21 -24.70 -4.39
N GLN A 155 -7.51 -24.41 -4.34
CA GLN A 155 -8.10 -23.30 -3.57
C GLN A 155 -9.34 -23.79 -2.80
N PRO A 156 -9.13 -24.55 -1.71
CA PRO A 156 -10.24 -25.20 -1.00
C PRO A 156 -11.06 -24.23 -0.14
N LEU A 157 -10.55 -23.03 0.14
CA LEU A 157 -11.19 -22.04 1.01
C LEU A 157 -11.71 -20.86 0.20
N ARG A 158 -12.98 -20.52 0.41
CA ARG A 158 -13.55 -19.23 0.01
C ARG A 158 -13.65 -18.36 1.26
N ILE A 159 -12.76 -17.39 1.38
CA ILE A 159 -12.78 -16.43 2.48
C ILE A 159 -13.92 -15.43 2.24
N SER A 160 -14.77 -15.24 3.24
CA SER A 160 -15.83 -14.24 3.27
C SER A 160 -15.68 -13.47 4.58
N ASP A 161 -15.50 -12.16 4.50
CA ASP A 161 -15.29 -11.29 5.66
C ASP A 161 -16.42 -10.25 5.75
N PRO A 162 -17.59 -10.64 6.32
CA PRO A 162 -18.70 -9.71 6.48
C PRO A 162 -18.41 -8.73 7.63
N ASP A 163 -18.50 -7.44 7.33
CA ASP A 163 -18.38 -6.41 8.37
C ASP A 163 -19.65 -6.37 9.23
N LEU A 164 -19.51 -6.81 10.48
CA LEU A 164 -20.58 -6.83 11.47
C LEU A 164 -20.55 -5.61 12.41
N ALA A 165 -19.72 -4.61 12.13
CA ALA A 165 -19.65 -3.40 12.94
C ALA A 165 -20.95 -2.61 12.83
N THR A 166 -21.66 -2.49 13.95
CA THR A 166 -22.83 -1.62 14.03
C THR A 166 -22.41 -0.14 13.96
N PRO A 167 -23.27 0.76 13.45
CA PRO A 167 -22.99 2.20 13.49
C PRO A 167 -22.66 2.72 14.89
N GLU A 168 -23.29 2.14 15.91
CA GLU A 168 -23.07 2.44 17.33
C GLU A 168 -21.69 1.97 17.80
N ALA A 169 -21.24 0.78 17.40
CA ALA A 169 -19.91 0.27 17.74
C ALA A 169 -18.80 1.13 17.12
N ARG A 170 -18.97 1.57 15.87
CA ARG A 170 -18.03 2.50 15.21
C ARG A 170 -17.97 3.86 15.91
N ARG A 171 -19.12 4.42 16.29
CA ARG A 171 -19.19 5.68 17.07
C ARG A 171 -18.59 5.51 18.46
N GLY A 172 -18.84 4.37 19.12
CA GLY A 172 -18.30 4.05 20.44
C GLY A 172 -16.78 3.98 20.46
N GLN A 173 -16.14 3.39 19.44
CA GLN A 173 -14.68 3.38 19.31
C GLN A 173 -14.09 4.79 19.15
N ALA A 174 -14.69 5.63 18.31
CA ALA A 174 -14.24 7.01 18.14
C ALA A 174 -14.33 7.81 19.45
N LEU A 175 -15.42 7.63 20.21
CA LEU A 175 -15.61 8.28 21.50
C LEU A 175 -14.66 7.73 22.58
N ALA A 176 -14.40 6.41 22.59
CA ALA A 176 -13.46 5.79 23.52
C ALA A 176 -12.02 6.28 23.30
N PHE A 177 -11.61 6.45 22.03
CA PHE A 177 -10.32 7.03 21.68
C PHE A 177 -10.19 8.49 22.16
N LEU A 178 -11.20 9.33 21.92
CA LEU A 178 -11.24 10.70 22.41
C LEU A 178 -11.14 10.77 23.94
N ARG A 179 -11.84 9.88 24.65
CA ARG A 179 -11.76 9.80 26.11
C ARG A 179 -10.36 9.45 26.59
N TYR A 180 -9.71 8.47 25.96
CA TYR A 180 -8.36 8.05 26.35
C TYR A 180 -7.35 9.17 26.16
N LEU A 181 -7.51 9.93 25.07
CA LEU A 181 -6.62 11.01 24.73
C LEU A 181 -6.75 12.21 25.68
N LEU A 182 -7.97 12.53 26.13
CA LEU A 182 -8.23 13.56 27.14
C LEU A 182 -7.72 13.18 28.55
N LEU A 183 -7.44 11.90 28.81
CA LEU A 183 -6.92 11.42 30.11
C LEU A 183 -5.38 11.47 30.20
N ILE A 184 -4.68 11.49 29.06
CA ILE A 184 -3.22 11.43 29.00
C ILE A 184 -2.57 12.83 28.91
N THR A 185 -3.34 13.85 28.51
CA THR A 185 -2.94 15.27 28.46
C THR A 185 -3.33 16.00 29.73
#